data_AF-A0A2N9GK74-F1
#
_entry.id   AF-A0A2N9GK74-F1
#
_cell.length_a   1.000
_cell.length_b   1.000
_cell.length_c   1.000
_cell.angle_alpha   90.00
_cell.angle_beta   90.00
_cell.angle_gamma   90.00
#
_symmetry.space_group_name_H-M   'P 1'
#
loop_
_entity.id
_entity.type
_entity.pdbx_description
1 polymer ?
#
loop_
_entity_poly.entity_id
_entity_poly.type
_entity_poly.pdbx_seq_one_letter_code
_entity_poly.pdbx_strand_id
1 'polypeptide(L)'
;MAFSSPQNNHNAFNLNVEPSAEPEVWRPYFLSPNVLVTVIDSAMLSGTTATVVVVGFLTSEDGKVLAGRTDPQTINDSMALTIQCVAFVSNMGRRLHVRNHEVRALRSQVTILQRLLKNNKKKLLELKQENKGLENLMDSYANNLVTRSIEQDKSTTELQKQYEKLLVEVH
;
A
#
# COMPACT_ATOMS: atom_id res chain seq x y z
N MET A 1 -18.43 31.18 18.85
CA MET A 1 -18.39 30.48 17.55
C MET A 1 -17.55 29.23 17.73
N ALA A 2 -18.17 28.06 17.70
CA ALA A 2 -17.49 26.78 17.80
C ALA A 2 -17.08 26.32 16.40
N PHE A 3 -15.77 26.17 16.16
CA PHE A 3 -15.27 25.57 14.92
C PHE A 3 -15.38 24.05 15.04
N SER A 4 -16.36 23.48 14.32
CA SER A 4 -16.44 22.04 14.13
C SER A 4 -15.32 21.60 13.18
N SER A 5 -14.43 20.73 13.66
CA SER A 5 -13.46 20.05 12.80
C SER A 5 -14.18 19.06 11.89
N PRO A 6 -13.81 18.96 10.59
CA PRO A 6 -14.37 17.93 9.73
C PRO A 6 -13.85 16.58 10.20
N GLN A 7 -14.79 15.70 10.52
CA GLN A 7 -14.56 14.33 10.93
C GLN A 7 -13.78 13.62 9.82
N ASN A 8 -12.50 13.43 10.08
CA ASN A 8 -11.57 12.84 9.14
C ASN A 8 -11.78 11.33 9.15
N ASN A 9 -12.74 10.86 8.36
CA ASN A 9 -12.98 9.46 8.10
C ASN A 9 -11.89 8.91 7.18
N HIS A 10 -10.62 8.98 7.61
CA HIS A 10 -9.60 8.15 7.04
C HIS A 10 -9.88 6.73 7.53
N ASN A 11 -10.31 5.88 6.61
CA ASN A 11 -10.07 4.44 6.71
C ASN A 11 -8.58 4.28 7.00
N ALA A 12 -8.23 4.15 8.28
CA ALA A 12 -6.88 3.92 8.72
C ALA A 12 -6.50 2.53 8.20
N PHE A 13 -5.83 2.51 7.05
CA PHE A 13 -5.25 1.29 6.51
C PHE A 13 -4.21 0.81 7.53
N ASN A 14 -4.57 -0.23 8.28
CA ASN A 14 -3.69 -0.84 9.25
C ASN A 14 -2.54 -1.52 8.51
N LEU A 15 -1.35 -0.91 8.58
CA LEU A 15 -0.13 -1.41 7.94
C LEU A 15 0.41 -2.71 8.57
N ASN A 16 -0.17 -3.17 9.68
CA ASN A 16 0.18 -4.41 10.36
C ASN A 16 -0.72 -5.59 9.95
N VAL A 17 -1.64 -5.41 8.99
CA VAL A 17 -2.42 -6.52 8.46
C VAL A 17 -1.53 -7.29 7.48
N GLU A 18 -0.96 -8.37 7.98
CA GLU A 18 -0.26 -9.36 7.17
C GLU A 18 -1.25 -9.94 6.14
N PRO A 19 -0.89 -10.02 4.84
CA PRO A 19 -1.74 -10.66 3.85
C PRO A 19 -1.84 -12.15 4.22
N SER A 20 -2.97 -12.56 4.81
CA SER A 20 -3.19 -13.93 5.30
C SER A 20 -3.19 -15.01 4.21
N ALA A 21 -3.00 -14.68 2.94
CA ALA A 21 -2.96 -15.63 1.86
C ALA A 21 -1.87 -15.26 0.85
N GLU A 22 -0.99 -16.21 0.57
CA GLU A 22 -0.09 -16.15 -0.57
C GLU A 22 -0.91 -15.84 -1.84
N PRO A 23 -0.46 -14.92 -2.71
CA PRO A 23 -1.10 -14.76 -4.00
C PRO A 23 -0.97 -16.09 -4.74
N GLU A 24 -2.10 -16.74 -4.97
CA GLU A 24 -2.18 -18.02 -5.65
C GLU A 24 -1.54 -17.90 -7.05
N VAL A 25 -0.25 -18.25 -7.16
CA VAL A 25 0.49 -18.25 -8.43
C VAL A 25 -0.02 -19.42 -9.24
N TRP A 26 -1.06 -19.18 -10.04
CA TRP A 26 -1.71 -20.27 -10.75
C TRP A 26 -0.93 -20.72 -11.98
N ARG A 27 -0.66 -22.03 -12.06
CA ARG A 27 -0.13 -22.73 -13.23
C ARG A 27 -1.28 -23.39 -13.98
N PRO A 28 -1.36 -23.31 -15.32
CA PRO A 28 -2.44 -23.94 -16.06
C PRO A 28 -2.32 -25.45 -15.99
N TYR A 29 -3.09 -26.07 -15.09
CA TYR A 29 -3.40 -27.49 -15.20
C TYR A 29 -4.62 -27.60 -16.10
N PHE A 30 -4.39 -28.03 -17.34
CA PHE A 30 -5.43 -28.63 -18.16
C PHE A 30 -5.90 -29.87 -17.40
N LEU A 31 -6.94 -29.73 -16.59
CA LEU A 31 -7.62 -30.90 -16.04
C LEU A 31 -8.04 -31.75 -17.23
N SER A 32 -7.67 -33.03 -17.15
CA SER A 32 -7.92 -34.07 -18.14
C SER A 32 -9.33 -33.92 -18.75
N PRO A 33 -9.50 -34.13 -20.07
CA PRO A 33 -10.77 -33.97 -20.78
C PRO A 33 -11.94 -34.85 -20.29
N ASN A 34 -11.71 -35.65 -19.24
CA ASN A 34 -12.68 -36.58 -18.66
C ASN A 34 -13.45 -36.02 -17.44
N VAL A 35 -13.17 -34.78 -16.99
CA VAL A 35 -13.97 -34.14 -15.93
C VAL A 35 -14.88 -33.08 -16.55
N LEU A 36 -16.19 -33.37 -16.54
CA LEU A 36 -17.23 -32.52 -17.08
C LEU A 36 -17.32 -31.23 -16.24
N VAL A 37 -16.77 -30.12 -16.75
CA VAL A 37 -17.07 -28.78 -16.21
C VAL A 37 -18.54 -28.52 -16.47
N THR A 38 -19.32 -28.36 -15.40
CA THR A 38 -20.77 -28.21 -15.49
C THR A 38 -21.15 -26.75 -15.72
N VAL A 39 -22.37 -26.48 -16.19
CA VAL A 39 -22.91 -25.12 -16.38
C VAL A 39 -22.83 -24.29 -15.08
N ILE A 40 -22.78 -24.95 -13.94
CA ILE A 40 -22.72 -24.38 -12.59
C ILE A 40 -21.35 -23.75 -12.28
N ASP A 41 -20.28 -24.26 -12.90
CA ASP A 41 -18.91 -23.75 -12.75
C ASP A 41 -18.62 -22.56 -13.69
N SER A 42 -19.58 -22.26 -14.56
CA SER A 42 -19.54 -21.21 -15.57
C SER A 42 -20.39 -20.03 -15.13
N ALA A 43 -19.96 -18.79 -15.39
CA ALA A 43 -20.78 -17.60 -15.09
C ALA A 43 -22.02 -17.43 -16.00
N MET A 44 -22.32 -18.43 -16.85
CA MET A 44 -23.50 -18.47 -17.71
C MET A 44 -24.68 -18.97 -16.87
N LEU A 45 -25.54 -18.04 -16.43
CA LEU A 45 -26.67 -18.31 -15.52
C LEU A 45 -27.72 -19.29 -16.07
N SER A 46 -27.67 -19.66 -17.36
CA SER A 46 -28.60 -20.59 -17.99
C SER A 46 -27.99 -21.32 -19.19
N GLY A 47 -28.48 -22.53 -19.48
CA GLY A 47 -28.10 -23.29 -20.68
C GLY A 47 -28.39 -22.53 -21.97
N THR A 48 -29.45 -21.73 -22.02
CA THR A 48 -29.82 -20.90 -23.17
C THR A 48 -28.77 -19.82 -23.46
N THR A 49 -28.23 -19.17 -22.43
CA THR A 49 -27.15 -18.17 -22.61
C THR A 49 -25.87 -18.83 -23.09
N ALA A 50 -25.54 -20.02 -22.57
CA ALA A 50 -24.40 -20.80 -23.04
C ALA A 50 -24.53 -21.18 -24.52
N THR A 51 -25.71 -21.65 -24.95
CA THR A 51 -25.98 -21.96 -26.37
C THR A 51 -25.83 -20.74 -27.28
N VAL A 52 -26.38 -19.59 -26.90
CA VAL A 52 -26.27 -18.35 -27.71
C VAL A 52 -24.83 -17.89 -27.85
N VAL A 53 -24.05 -17.95 -26.76
CA VAL A 53 -22.64 -17.55 -26.80
C VAL A 53 -21.81 -18.53 -27.62
N VAL A 54 -22.01 -19.84 -27.47
CA VAL A 54 -21.37 -20.88 -28.30
C VAL A 54 -21.64 -20.67 -29.78
N VAL A 55 -22.89 -20.36 -30.15
CA VAL A 55 -23.26 -20.05 -31.55
C VAL A 55 -22.53 -18.80 -32.06
N GLY A 56 -22.20 -17.84 -31.20
CA GLY A 56 -21.37 -16.68 -31.55
C GLY A 56 -19.87 -16.99 -31.72
N PHE A 57 -19.39 -18.13 -31.22
CA PHE A 57 -18.01 -18.60 -31.38
C PHE A 57 -17.83 -19.59 -32.53
N LEU A 58 -18.91 -20.26 -32.95
CA LEU A 58 -18.88 -21.15 -34.11
C LEU A 58 -18.89 -20.31 -35.39
N THR A 59 -17.87 -20.46 -36.23
CA THR A 59 -17.90 -19.92 -37.58
C THR A 59 -18.86 -20.74 -38.44
N SER A 60 -19.33 -20.16 -39.55
CA SER A 60 -20.15 -20.88 -40.53
C SER A 60 -19.48 -22.17 -41.03
N GLU A 61 -18.14 -22.20 -41.05
CA GLU A 61 -17.38 -23.38 -41.46
C GLU A 61 -17.36 -24.45 -40.37
N ASP A 62 -17.25 -24.08 -39.10
CA ASP A 62 -17.36 -25.01 -37.96
C ASP A 62 -18.74 -25.69 -37.95
N GLY A 63 -19.80 -24.94 -38.26
CA GLY A 63 -21.16 -25.48 -38.40
C GLY A 63 -21.28 -26.52 -39.51
N LYS A 64 -20.60 -26.34 -40.65
CA LYS A 64 -20.57 -27.32 -41.75
C LYS A 64 -19.78 -28.57 -41.39
N VAL A 65 -18.63 -28.40 -40.73
CA VAL A 65 -17.79 -29.51 -40.26
C VAL A 65 -18.55 -30.36 -39.24
N LEU A 66 -19.30 -29.72 -38.33
CA LEU A 66 -20.16 -30.42 -37.37
C LEU A 66 -21.37 -31.09 -38.02
N ALA A 67 -22.05 -30.42 -38.95
CA ALA A 67 -23.18 -30.99 -39.70
C ALA A 67 -22.78 -32.16 -40.61
N GLY A 68 -21.53 -32.18 -41.10
CA GLY A 68 -20.96 -33.28 -41.87
C GLY A 68 -20.57 -34.50 -41.02
N ARG A 69 -20.49 -34.37 -39.69
CA ARG A 69 -20.28 -35.50 -38.78
C ARG A 69 -21.61 -36.19 -38.51
N THR A 70 -21.64 -37.51 -38.72
CA THR A 70 -22.87 -38.31 -38.54
C THR A 70 -22.98 -38.91 -37.14
N ASP A 71 -21.91 -38.89 -36.36
CA ASP A 71 -21.87 -39.42 -35.00
C ASP A 71 -22.38 -38.40 -33.96
N PRO A 72 -23.53 -38.63 -33.32
CA PRO A 72 -24.11 -37.71 -32.35
C PRO A 72 -23.21 -37.44 -31.14
N GLN A 73 -22.40 -38.42 -30.72
CA GLN A 73 -21.51 -38.28 -29.56
C GLN A 73 -20.40 -37.26 -29.84
N THR A 74 -19.74 -37.39 -30.99
CA THR A 74 -18.69 -36.46 -31.43
C THR A 74 -19.20 -35.02 -31.55
N ILE A 75 -20.45 -34.83 -32.00
CA ILE A 75 -21.09 -33.50 -32.04
C ILE A 75 -21.29 -32.96 -30.61
N ASN A 76 -21.85 -33.76 -29.71
CA ASN A 76 -22.08 -33.37 -28.32
C ASN A 76 -20.77 -33.00 -27.59
N ASP A 77 -19.72 -33.79 -27.76
CA ASP A 77 -18.41 -33.55 -27.16
C ASP A 77 -17.79 -32.24 -27.65
N SER A 78 -17.93 -31.92 -28.94
CA SER A 78 -17.45 -30.66 -29.52
C SER A 78 -18.21 -29.43 -29.02
N MET A 79 -19.52 -29.57 -28.80
CA MET A 79 -20.34 -28.51 -28.19
C MET A 79 -19.97 -28.31 -26.72
N ALA A 80 -19.77 -29.40 -25.97
CA ALA A 80 -19.31 -29.36 -24.59
C ALA A 80 -17.95 -28.65 -24.48
N LEU A 81 -16.98 -29.00 -25.33
CA LEU A 81 -15.69 -28.33 -25.40
C LEU A 81 -15.85 -26.82 -25.68
N THR A 82 -16.74 -26.44 -26.60
CA THR A 82 -16.98 -25.02 -26.91
C THR A 82 -17.57 -24.27 -25.71
N ILE A 83 -18.54 -24.85 -25.00
CA ILE A 83 -19.09 -24.26 -23.77
C ILE A 83 -17.99 -24.07 -22.72
N GLN A 84 -17.14 -25.08 -22.52
CA GLN A 84 -16.03 -25.02 -21.56
C GLN A 84 -15.02 -23.92 -21.90
N CYS A 85 -14.63 -23.81 -23.17
CA CYS A 85 -13.74 -22.75 -23.65
C CYS A 85 -14.32 -21.35 -23.37
N VAL A 86 -15.60 -21.15 -23.68
CA VAL A 86 -16.30 -19.89 -23.42
C VAL A 86 -16.34 -19.56 -21.93
N ALA A 87 -16.69 -20.54 -21.10
CA ALA A 87 -16.72 -20.38 -19.65
C ALA A 87 -15.35 -20.01 -19.07
N PHE A 88 -14.29 -20.67 -19.55
CA PHE A 88 -12.92 -20.41 -19.15
C PHE A 88 -12.49 -18.98 -19.50
N VAL A 89 -12.70 -18.55 -20.74
CA VAL A 89 -12.37 -17.17 -21.18
C VAL A 89 -13.18 -16.14 -20.40
N SER A 90 -14.46 -16.40 -20.14
CA SER A 90 -15.31 -15.51 -19.33
C SER A 90 -14.80 -15.39 -17.89
N ASN A 91 -14.38 -16.50 -17.28
CA ASN A 91 -13.81 -16.52 -15.93
C ASN A 91 -12.50 -15.71 -15.87
N MET A 92 -11.59 -15.89 -16.84
CA MET A 92 -10.37 -15.10 -16.96
C MET A 92 -10.68 -13.61 -17.09
N GLY A 93 -11.64 -13.23 -17.93
CA GLY A 93 -12.06 -11.84 -18.12
C GLY A 93 -12.55 -11.19 -16.82
N ARG A 94 -13.38 -11.89 -16.04
CA ARG A 94 -13.85 -11.41 -14.73
C ARG A 94 -12.69 -11.23 -13.74
N ARG A 95 -11.79 -12.20 -13.64
CA ARG A 95 -10.62 -12.12 -12.73
C ARG A 95 -9.70 -10.98 -13.14
N LEU A 96 -9.45 -10.79 -14.43
CA LEU A 96 -8.65 -9.68 -14.94
C LEU A 96 -9.29 -8.33 -14.60
N HIS A 97 -10.61 -8.21 -14.73
CA HIS A 97 -11.33 -6.99 -14.36
C HIS A 97 -11.16 -6.64 -12.88
N VAL A 98 -11.30 -7.62 -11.98
CA VAL A 98 -11.09 -7.43 -10.53
C VAL A 98 -9.64 -7.01 -10.24
N ARG A 99 -8.66 -7.74 -10.78
CA ARG A 99 -7.23 -7.41 -10.61
C ARG A 99 -6.88 -6.02 -11.14
N ASN A 100 -7.50 -5.59 -12.23
CA ASN A 100 -7.30 -4.25 -12.78
C ASN A 100 -7.77 -3.14 -11.81
N HIS A 101 -8.89 -3.35 -11.11
CA HIS A 101 -9.34 -2.41 -10.08
C HIS A 101 -8.40 -2.38 -8.88
N GLU A 102 -7.92 -3.54 -8.42
CA GLU A 102 -6.93 -3.62 -7.34
C GLU A 102 -5.62 -2.90 -7.71
N VAL A 103 -5.10 -3.11 -8.93
CA VAL A 103 -3.92 -2.41 -9.44
C VAL A 103 -4.14 -0.90 -9.48
N ARG A 104 -5.34 -0.45 -9.90
CA ARG A 104 -5.69 0.98 -9.87
C ARG A 104 -5.68 1.53 -8.44
N ALA A 105 -6.29 0.82 -7.49
CA ALA A 105 -6.32 1.22 -6.09
C ALA A 105 -4.91 1.29 -5.49
N LEU A 106 -4.06 0.28 -5.76
CA LEU A 106 -2.66 0.27 -5.34
C LEU A 106 -1.88 1.44 -5.93
N ARG A 107 -2.07 1.75 -7.22
CA ARG A 107 -1.43 2.91 -7.86
C ARG A 107 -1.81 4.23 -7.19
N SER A 108 -3.07 4.39 -6.81
CA SER A 108 -3.52 5.56 -6.04
C SER A 108 -2.84 5.62 -4.67
N GLN A 109 -2.75 4.49 -3.95
CA GLN A 109 -2.08 4.43 -2.65
C GLN A 109 -0.58 4.75 -2.75
N VAL A 110 0.13 4.19 -3.73
CA VAL A 110 1.55 4.47 -3.99
C VAL A 110 1.76 5.96 -4.23
N THR A 111 0.87 6.62 -4.98
CA THR A 111 0.95 8.07 -5.23
C THR A 111 0.82 8.88 -3.94
N ILE A 112 -0.07 8.48 -3.02
CA ILE A 112 -0.22 9.13 -1.71
C ILE A 112 1.04 8.94 -0.87
N LEU A 113 1.56 7.71 -0.80
CA LEU A 113 2.77 7.38 -0.03
C LEU A 113 4.00 8.14 -0.54
N GLN A 114 4.17 8.28 -1.86
CA GLN A 114 5.25 9.06 -2.44
C GLN A 114 5.19 10.53 -2.01
N ARG A 115 4.00 11.12 -1.94
CA ARG A 115 3.81 12.51 -1.46
C ARG A 115 4.17 12.63 0.02
N LEU A 116 3.71 11.69 0.86
CA LEU A 116 4.03 11.66 2.28
C LEU A 116 5.54 11.53 2.52
N LEU A 117 6.19 10.62 1.81
CA LEU A 117 7.64 10.43 1.88
C LEU A 117 8.40 11.71 1.53
N LYS A 118 8.00 12.40 0.46
CA LYS A 118 8.60 13.68 0.05
C LYS A 118 8.46 14.73 1.15
N ASN A 119 7.28 14.85 1.74
CA ASN A 119 7.01 15.80 2.82
C ASN A 119 7.82 15.47 4.09
N ASN A 120 7.89 14.19 4.48
CA ASN A 120 8.64 13.75 5.64
C ASN A 120 10.14 13.99 5.46
N LYS A 121 10.68 13.76 4.25
CA LYS A 121 12.08 14.10 3.94
C LYS A 121 12.38 15.59 4.12
N LYS A 122 11.46 16.47 3.71
CA LYS A 122 11.61 17.92 3.92
C LYS A 122 11.62 18.27 5.41
N LYS A 123 10.65 17.78 6.18
CA LYS A 123 10.58 18.01 7.64
C LYS A 123 11.82 17.50 8.37
N LEU A 124 12.34 16.34 7.97
CA LEU A 124 13.57 15.79 8.57
C LEU A 124 14.76 16.73 8.39
N LEU A 125 14.89 17.37 7.22
CA LEU A 125 15.96 18.33 6.96
C LEU A 125 15.78 19.62 7.78
N GLU A 126 14.55 20.11 7.91
CA GLU A 126 14.22 21.27 8.75
C GLU A 126 14.57 21.00 10.23
N LEU A 127 14.14 19.85 10.77
CA LEU A 127 14.45 19.44 12.14
C LEU A 127 15.95 19.28 12.37
N LYS A 128 16.69 18.75 11.39
CA LYS A 128 18.15 18.64 11.50
C LYS A 128 18.82 20.02 11.60
N GLN A 129 18.32 21.00 10.85
CA GLN A 129 18.85 22.37 10.90
C GLN A 129 18.49 23.06 12.22
N GLU A 130 17.26 22.88 12.71
CA GLU A 130 16.84 23.39 14.01
C GLU A 130 17.67 22.80 15.15
N ASN A 131 17.91 21.49 15.11
CA ASN A 131 18.71 20.80 16.12
C ASN A 131 20.16 21.33 16.18
N LYS A 132 20.75 21.61 15.01
CA LYS A 132 22.07 22.28 14.94
C LYS A 132 22.04 23.69 15.54
N GLY A 133 20.95 24.43 15.35
CA GLY A 133 20.75 25.75 15.95
C GLY A 133 20.67 25.67 17.48
N LEU A 134 19.95 24.67 18.00
CA LEU A 134 19.86 24.40 19.44
C LEU A 134 21.19 23.99 20.05
N GLU A 135 21.99 23.18 19.35
CA GLU A 135 23.33 22.79 19.77
C GLU A 135 24.24 24.03 19.93
N ASN A 136 24.27 24.91 18.93
CA ASN A 136 25.04 26.17 19.02
C ASN A 136 24.56 27.06 20.18
N LEU A 137 23.24 27.11 20.42
CA LEU A 137 22.68 27.89 21.51
C LEU A 137 23.09 27.31 22.88
N MET A 138 23.06 25.99 23.02
CA MET A 138 23.54 25.29 24.21
C MET A 138 25.01 25.59 24.50
N ASP A 139 25.86 25.55 23.48
CA ASP A 139 27.30 25.88 23.62
C ASP A 139 27.50 27.34 24.05
N SER A 140 26.72 28.27 23.49
CA SER A 140 26.74 29.68 23.88
C SER A 140 26.35 29.87 25.34
N TYR A 141 25.28 29.20 25.81
CA TYR A 141 24.87 29.23 27.20
C TYR A 141 25.93 28.62 28.13
N ALA A 142 26.50 27.48 27.77
CA ALA A 142 27.56 26.84 28.56
C ALA A 142 28.76 27.78 28.73
N ASN A 143 29.21 28.43 27.65
CA ASN A 143 30.31 29.40 27.70
C ASN A 143 29.97 30.64 28.55
N ASN A 144 28.74 31.15 28.44
CA ASN A 144 28.29 32.28 29.25
C ASN A 144 28.28 31.94 30.75
N LEU A 145 27.77 30.75 31.10
CA LEU A 145 27.76 30.26 32.48
C LEU A 145 29.18 30.13 33.06
N VAL A 146 30.11 29.57 32.29
CA VAL A 146 31.52 29.47 32.69
C VAL A 146 32.12 30.86 32.93
N THR A 147 31.89 31.80 32.01
CA THR A 147 32.38 33.18 32.14
C THR A 147 31.84 33.85 33.41
N ARG A 148 30.53 33.72 33.64
CA ARG A 148 29.88 34.26 34.83
C ARG A 148 30.40 33.65 36.13
N SER A 149 30.66 32.34 36.13
CA SER A 149 31.29 31.65 37.27
C SER A 149 32.66 32.25 37.59
N ILE A 150 33.51 32.44 36.58
CA ILE A 150 34.85 33.04 36.76
C ILE A 150 34.75 34.47 37.29
N GLU A 151 33.81 35.28 36.81
CA GLU A 151 33.58 36.63 37.32
C GLU A 151 33.13 36.62 38.79
N GLN A 152 32.21 35.73 39.14
CA GLN A 152 31.73 35.57 40.50
C GLN A 152 32.86 35.12 41.45
N ASP A 153 33.71 34.19 41.03
CA ASP A 153 34.86 33.73 41.82
C ASP A 153 35.85 34.88 42.08
N LYS A 154 36.10 35.73 41.06
CA LYS A 154 36.92 36.94 41.21
C LYS A 154 36.31 37.92 42.21
N SER A 155 35.02 38.24 42.09
CA SER A 155 34.33 39.13 43.02
C SER A 155 34.31 38.59 44.45
N THR A 156 34.12 37.28 44.62
CA THR A 156 34.14 36.62 45.92
C THR A 156 35.52 36.69 46.56
N THR A 157 36.57 36.43 45.77
CA THR A 157 37.97 36.54 46.24
C THR A 157 38.31 37.97 46.66
N GLU A 158 37.88 38.97 45.90
CA GLU A 158 38.13 40.38 46.25
C GLU A 158 37.38 40.79 47.53
N LEU A 159 36.10 40.43 47.66
CA LEU A 159 35.35 40.67 48.89
C LEU A 159 35.99 40.01 50.11
N GLN A 160 36.50 38.78 49.97
CA GLN A 160 37.18 38.08 51.05
C GLN A 160 38.46 38.82 51.48
N LYS A 161 39.27 39.31 50.53
CA LYS A 161 40.44 40.15 50.86
C LYS A 161 40.07 41.43 51.60
N GLN A 162 39.00 42.11 51.16
CA GLN A 162 38.51 43.33 51.84
C GLN A 162 38.07 43.02 53.27
N TYR A 163 37.38 41.90 53.47
CA TYR A 163 36.96 41.44 54.80
C TYR A 163 38.16 41.14 55.71
N GLU A 164 39.17 40.40 55.23
CA GLU A 164 40.38 40.10 55.99
C GLU A 164 41.14 41.37 56.39
N LYS A 165 41.27 42.33 55.47
CA LYS A 165 41.91 43.62 55.75
C LYS A 165 41.19 44.38 56.87
N LEU A 166 39.86 44.46 56.80
CA LEU A 166 39.07 45.16 57.82
C LEU A 166 39.19 44.50 59.19
N LEU A 167 39.31 43.17 59.24
CA LEU A 167 39.48 42.42 60.48
C LEU A 167 40.80 42.74 61.19
N VAL A 168 41.86 42.99 60.43
CA VAL A 168 43.17 43.41 60.94
C VAL A 168 43.16 44.86 61.43
N GLU A 169 42.40 45.76 60.78
CA GLU A 169 42.31 47.18 61.19
C GLU A 169 41.46 47.42 62.45
N VAL A 170 40.62 46.45 62.85
CA VAL A 170 39.71 46.55 64.01
C VAL A 170 40.29 45.91 65.30
N HIS A 171 41.43 45.22 65.22
CA HIS A 171 42.19 44.69 66.36
C HIS A 171 43.43 45.54 66.66
#